data_AF-A0A4Q9GD36-F1
#
_entry.id   AF-A0A4Q9GD36-F1
#
_cell.length_a   1.000
_cell.length_b   1.000
_cell.length_c   1.000
_cell.angle_alpha   90.00
_cell.angle_beta   90.00
_cell.angle_gamma   90.00
#
_symmetry.space_group_name_H-M   'P 1'
#
loop_
_entity.id
_entity.type
_entity.pdbx_description
1 polymer ?
#
loop_
_entity_poly.entity_id
_entity_poly.type
_entity_poly.pdbx_seq_one_letter_code
_entity_poly.pdbx_strand_id
1 'polypeptide(L)' 'MNDDQKKEALAAWYRLLNEPEIRMDCEEQYDELLKAADEMERTGLINDVEWRKLVQEAGIAFSKAIEGVGGGT' A
#
# COMPACT_ATOMS: atom_id res chain seq x y z
N MET A 1 9.25 0.05 21.34
CA MET A 1 10.25 -0.54 20.41
C MET A 1 9.56 -1.23 19.24
N ASN A 2 8.75 -2.29 19.42
CA ASN A 2 7.98 -2.86 18.29
C ASN A 2 6.86 -1.93 17.76
N ASP A 3 6.21 -1.16 18.64
CA ASP A 3 5.14 -0.24 18.26
C ASP A 3 5.64 0.93 17.38
N ASP A 4 6.88 1.36 17.59
CA ASP A 4 7.51 2.43 16.84
C ASP A 4 7.82 1.96 15.41
N GLN A 5 8.44 0.80 15.27
CA GLN A 5 8.70 0.17 13.95
C GLN A 5 7.41 -0.08 13.17
N LYS A 6 6.35 -0.54 13.84
CA LYS A 6 5.04 -0.74 13.20
C LYS A 6 4.50 0.58 12.65
N LYS A 7 4.56 1.66 13.45
CA LYS A 7 4.08 2.98 13.02
C LYS A 7 4.88 3.52 11.85
N GLU A 8 6.21 3.34 11.86
CA GLU A 8 7.07 3.76 10.76
C GLU A 8 6.76 2.99 9.47
N ALA A 9 6.59 1.67 9.56
CA ALA A 9 6.25 0.84 8.40
C ALA A 9 4.86 1.17 7.83
N LEU A 10 3.85 1.35 8.69
CA LEU A 10 2.53 1.81 8.26
C LEU A 10 2.56 3.22 7.69
N ALA A 11 3.33 4.14 8.27
CA ALA A 11 3.47 5.50 7.74
C ALA A 11 4.12 5.50 6.36
N ALA A 12 5.16 4.69 6.14
CA ALA A 12 5.77 4.51 4.84
C ALA A 12 4.78 3.94 3.82
N TRP A 13 4.01 2.93 4.22
CA TRP A 13 2.97 2.32 3.38
C TRP A 13 1.88 3.32 2.96
N TYR A 14 1.32 4.07 3.91
CA TYR A 14 0.30 5.09 3.62
C TYR A 14 0.85 6.24 2.77
N ARG A 15 2.12 6.57 2.94
CA ARG A 15 2.78 7.57 2.09
C ARG A 15 2.87 7.10 0.65
N LEU A 16 3.27 5.85 0.42
CA LEU A 16 3.30 5.24 -0.91
C LEU A 16 1.91 5.17 -1.55
N LEU A 17 0.87 4.92 -0.75
CA LEU A 17 -0.52 4.89 -1.22
C LEU A 17 -0.99 6.29 -1.70
N ASN A 18 -0.66 7.33 -0.94
CA ASN A 18 -1.17 8.68 -1.17
C ASN A 18 -0.30 9.50 -2.13
N GLU A 19 1.00 9.23 -2.16
CA GLU A 19 2.00 9.91 -3.00
C GLU A 19 2.73 8.86 -3.87
N PRO A 20 2.08 8.30 -4.92
CA PRO A 20 2.81 7.54 -5.92
C PRO A 20 3.90 8.41 -6.53
N GLU A 21 5.09 7.84 -6.72
CA GLU A 21 6.14 8.55 -7.44
C GLU A 21 5.65 8.90 -8.86
N ILE A 22 6.01 10.09 -9.35
CA ILE A 22 5.51 10.66 -10.63
C ILE A 22 5.76 9.73 -11.85
N ARG A 23 6.67 8.77 -11.72
CA ARG A 23 7.01 7.78 -12.77
C ARG A 23 6.51 6.37 -12.49
N MET A 24 5.91 6.11 -11.34
CA MET A 24 5.49 4.79 -10.95
C MET A 24 4.13 4.48 -11.57
N ASP A 25 4.06 3.41 -12.36
CA ASP A 25 2.80 2.89 -12.87
C ASP A 25 1.90 2.44 -11.71
N CYS A 26 0.59 2.51 -11.90
CA CYS A 26 -0.37 2.08 -10.87
C CYS A 26 -0.13 0.62 -10.44
N GLU A 27 0.31 -0.23 -11.38
CA GLU A 27 0.62 -1.64 -11.11
C GLU A 27 1.88 -1.79 -10.24
N GLU A 28 2.93 -1.02 -10.52
CA GLU A 28 4.16 -1.00 -9.73
C GLU A 28 3.89 -0.45 -8.32
N GLN A 29 3.06 0.59 -8.20
CA GLN A 29 2.60 1.10 -6.91
C GLN A 29 1.90 0.02 -6.09
N TYR A 30 1.01 -0.75 -6.73
CA TYR A 30 0.25 -1.81 -6.06
C TYR A 30 1.15 -2.96 -5.61
N ASP A 31 2.14 -3.36 -6.42
CA ASP A 31 3.13 -4.39 -6.05
C ASP A 31 3.98 -3.97 -4.86
N GLU A 32 4.45 -2.71 -4.83
CA GLU A 32 5.24 -2.19 -3.72
C GLU A 32 4.42 -2.06 -2.42
N LEU A 33 3.14 -1.68 -2.51
CA LEU A 33 2.21 -1.70 -1.38
C LEU A 33 2.01 -3.12 -0.83
N LEU A 34 1.89 -4.13 -1.70
CA LEU A 34 1.77 -5.54 -1.32
C LEU A 34 3.03 -6.05 -0.63
N LYS A 35 4.21 -5.77 -1.18
CA LYS A 35 5.51 -6.14 -0.59
C LYS A 35 5.69 -5.52 0.79
N ALA A 36 5.42 -4.23 0.95
CA ALA A 36 5.53 -3.56 2.24
C ALA A 36 4.58 -4.19 3.27
N ALA A 37 3.35 -4.57 2.86
CA ALA A 37 2.43 -5.29 3.72
C ALA A 37 2.94 -6.70 4.11
N ASP A 38 3.45 -7.48 3.14
CA ASP A 38 4.02 -8.82 3.35
C ASP A 38 5.23 -8.76 4.32
N GLU A 39 6.14 -7.80 4.13
CA GLU A 39 7.28 -7.60 5.03
C GLU A 39 6.82 -7.25 6.45
N MET A 40 5.80 -6.42 6.62
CA MET A 40 5.22 -6.11 7.92
C MET A 40 4.61 -7.35 8.60
N GLU A 41 3.98 -8.24 7.85
CA GLU A 41 3.42 -9.49 8.39
C GLU A 41 4.53 -10.46 8.79
N ARG A 42 5.52 -10.65 7.91
CA ARG A 42 6.67 -11.55 8.13
C ARG A 42 7.56 -11.13 9.30
N THR A 43 7.67 -9.83 9.54
CA THR A 43 8.39 -9.28 10.68
C THR A 43 7.56 -9.30 11.98
N GLY A 44 6.27 -9.64 11.90
CA GLY A 44 5.35 -9.68 13.04
C GLY A 44 4.89 -8.29 13.50
N LEU A 45 5.07 -7.25 12.68
CA LEU A 45 4.59 -5.89 12.97
C LEU A 45 3.07 -5.78 12.82
N ILE A 46 2.49 -6.52 11.87
CA ILE A 46 1.04 -6.64 11.65
C ILE A 46 0.61 -8.11 11.69
N ASN A 47 -0.69 -8.34 11.85
CA ASN A 47 -1.29 -9.66 11.73
C ASN A 47 -1.99 -9.83 10.36
N ASP A 48 -2.38 -11.07 10.03
CA ASP A 48 -3.10 -11.40 8.79
C ASP A 48 -4.35 -10.52 8.55
N VAL A 49 -5.06 -10.14 9.62
CA VAL A 49 -6.26 -9.30 9.52
C VAL A 49 -5.91 -7.87 9.10
N GLU A 50 -4.84 -7.30 9.65
CA GLU A 50 -4.34 -5.98 9.26
C GLU A 50 -3.72 -6.00 7.87
N TRP A 51 -2.98 -7.06 7.53
CA TRP A 51 -2.46 -7.28 6.18
C TRP A 51 -3.59 -7.27 5.15
N ARG A 52 -4.67 -8.04 5.37
CA ARG A 52 -5.84 -8.05 4.48
C ARG A 52 -6.54 -6.69 4.34
N LYS A 53 -6.48 -5.84 5.37
CA LYS A 53 -7.02 -4.48 5.29
C LYS A 53 -6.15 -3.60 4.39
N LEU A 54 -4.84 -3.63 4.58
CA LEU A 54 -3.89 -2.90 3.74
C LEU A 54 -4.02 -3.30 2.26
N VAL A 55 -4.07 -4.61 1.98
CA VAL A 55 -4.27 -5.14 0.62
C VAL A 55 -5.56 -4.63 -0.01
N GLN A 56 -6.66 -4.61 0.74
CA GLN A 56 -7.93 -4.06 0.26
C GLN A 56 -7.85 -2.55 -0.01
N GLU A 57 -7.23 -1.77 0.88
CA GLU A 57 -7.07 -0.33 0.68
C GLU A 57 -6.22 -0.02 -0.56
N ALA A 58 -5.12 -0.76 -0.76
CA ALA A 58 -4.31 -0.69 -1.98
C ALA A 58 -5.12 -1.05 -3.23
N GLY A 59 -5.94 -2.10 -3.18
CA GLY A 59 -6.77 -2.51 -4.31
C GLY A 59 -7.82 -1.46 -4.67
N ILE A 60 -8.41 -0.79 -3.69
CA ILE A 60 -9.36 0.32 -3.91
C ILE A 60 -8.65 1.52 -4.52
N ALA A 61 -7.48 1.90 -4.02
CA ALA A 61 -6.70 3.00 -4.58
C ALA A 61 -6.24 2.70 -6.01
N PHE A 62 -5.77 1.49 -6.26
CA PHE A 62 -5.40 1.01 -7.60
C PHE A 62 -6.59 1.06 -8.56
N SER A 63 -7.75 0.54 -8.16
CA SER A 63 -8.97 0.57 -8.97
C SER A 63 -9.35 2.01 -9.30
N LYS A 64 -9.33 2.92 -8.31
CA LYS A 64 -9.58 4.35 -8.53
C LYS A 64 -8.57 5.01 -9.46
N ALA A 65 -7.30 4.64 -9.38
CA ALA A 65 -6.26 5.19 -10.24
C ALA A 65 -6.44 4.73 -11.70
N ILE A 66 -6.77 3.45 -11.91
CA ILE A 66 -7.07 2.87 -13.22
C ILE A 66 -8.38 3.46 -13.79
N GLU A 67 -9.44 3.55 -12.99
CA GLU A 67 -10.75 4.11 -13.40
C GLU A 67 -10.65 5.61 -13.70
N GLY A 68 -9.83 6.35 -12.95
CA GLY A 68 -9.55 7.77 -13.18
C GLY A 68 -8.76 8.04 -14.46
N VAL A 69 -7.95 7.09 -14.94
CA VAL A 69 -7.20 7.21 -16.20
C VAL A 69 -8.06 6.90 -17.44
N GLY A 70 -9.17 6.16 -17.28
CA GLY A 70 -10.04 5.73 -18.39
C GLY A 70 -11.24 6.63 -18.69
N GLY A 71 -11.55 7.61 -17.83
CA GLY A 71 -12.79 8.41 -17.89
C GLY A 71 -12.71 9.76 -18.60
N GLY A 72 -11.71 9.98 -19.46
CA GLY A 72 -11.45 11.28 -20.07
C GLY A 72 -11.24 11.24 -21.58
N THR A 73 -12.29 10.96 -22.36
CA THR A 73 -12.57 11.56 -23.68
C THR A 73 -14.04 11.43 -24.02
#